data_AF-A0A9P5DTW1-F1
#
_entry.id   AF-A0A9P5DTW1-F1
#
_cell.length_a   1.000
_cell.length_b   1.000
_cell.length_c   1.000
_cell.angle_alpha   90.00
_cell.angle_beta   90.00
_cell.angle_gamma   90.00
#
_symmetry.space_group_name_H-M   'P 1'
#
loop_
_entity.id
_entity.type
_entity.pdbx_description
1 polymer ?
#
loop_
_entity_poly.entity_id
_entity_poly.type
_entity_poly.pdbx_seq_one_letter_code
_entity_poly.pdbx_strand_id
1 'polypeptide(L)' 'MATSPHSTYYDRRLRQGPALVRARRPYLVKNAVTGLGLLAVVGSIYWYTLNAVGQDNFEDVKVPDAPAKPSASK' A
#
# COMPACT_ATOMS: atom_id res chain seq x y z
N MET A 1 -26.55 -17.16 37.36
CA MET A 1 -26.49 -15.72 37.00
C MET A 1 -26.50 -15.62 35.49
N ALA A 2 -27.64 -15.19 34.91
CA ALA A 2 -27.74 -14.92 33.49
C ALA A 2 -27.02 -13.59 33.19
N THR A 3 -25.89 -13.66 32.50
CA THR A 3 -25.18 -12.48 31.99
C THR A 3 -25.86 -12.06 30.69
N SER A 4 -26.40 -10.83 30.64
CA SER A 4 -27.03 -10.25 29.46
C SER A 4 -26.22 -10.50 28.19
N PRO A 5 -26.83 -11.07 27.12
CA PRO A 5 -26.11 -11.45 25.92
C PRO A 5 -25.93 -10.20 25.04
N HIS A 6 -25.03 -9.30 25.42
CA HIS A 6 -24.41 -8.45 24.40
C HIS A 6 -23.55 -9.38 23.54
N SER A 7 -24.14 -9.90 22.46
CA SER A 7 -23.45 -10.73 21.47
C SER A 7 -22.43 -9.87 20.73
N THR A 8 -21.31 -9.59 21.39
CA THR A 8 -20.19 -8.85 20.80
C THR A 8 -19.62 -9.68 19.64
N TYR A 9 -19.21 -9.00 18.58
CA TYR A 9 -18.60 -9.60 17.37
C TYR A 9 -17.24 -10.27 17.62
N TYR A 10 -16.73 -10.18 18.85
CA TYR A 10 -15.45 -10.70 19.30
C TYR A 10 -15.63 -11.57 20.55
N ASP A 11 -14.76 -12.56 20.71
CA ASP A 11 -14.69 -13.33 21.95
C ASP A 11 -13.91 -12.57 23.05
N ARG A 12 -13.84 -13.16 24.24
CA ARG A 12 -13.12 -12.60 25.40
C ARG A 12 -11.60 -12.45 25.16
N ARG A 13 -11.06 -13.08 24.12
CA ARG A 13 -9.66 -13.05 23.69
C ARG A 13 -9.48 -12.18 22.43
N LEU A 14 -10.47 -11.35 22.08
CA LEU A 14 -10.48 -10.47 20.90
C LEU A 14 -10.43 -11.22 19.54
N ARG A 15 -10.75 -12.51 19.52
CA ARG A 15 -10.88 -13.28 18.26
C ARG A 15 -12.23 -12.99 17.64
N GLN A 16 -12.29 -13.07 16.31
CA GLN A 16 -13.52 -12.85 15.57
C GLN A 16 -14.55 -13.94 15.92
N GLY A 17 -15.75 -13.52 16.35
CA GLY A 17 -16.86 -14.42 16.61
C GLY A 17 -17.50 -14.94 15.31
N PRO A 18 -18.29 -16.03 15.38
CA PRO A 18 -18.88 -16.68 14.20
C PRO A 18 -19.83 -15.76 13.41
N ALA A 19 -20.52 -14.84 14.09
CA ALA A 19 -21.37 -13.85 13.45
C ALA A 19 -20.58 -12.88 12.54
N LEU A 20 -19.40 -12.44 13.00
CA LEU A 20 -18.53 -11.53 12.25
C LEU A 20 -17.91 -12.22 11.04
N VAL A 21 -17.45 -13.46 11.20
CA VAL A 21 -16.88 -14.25 10.10
C VAL A 21 -17.91 -14.43 8.99
N ARG A 22 -19.16 -14.80 9.33
CA ARG A 22 -20.24 -14.95 8.33
C ARG A 22 -20.53 -13.64 7.61
N ALA A 23 -20.59 -12.53 8.33
CA ALA A 23 -20.82 -11.21 7.75
C ALA A 23 -19.71 -10.80 6.76
N ARG A 24 -18.46 -11.26 6.97
CA ARG A 24 -17.30 -10.93 6.12
C ARG A 24 -17.08 -11.86 4.94
N ARG A 25 -17.63 -13.08 4.96
CA ARG A 25 -17.51 -14.07 3.88
C ARG A 25 -17.68 -13.48 2.46
N PRO A 26 -18.73 -12.68 2.16
CA PRO A 26 -18.92 -12.19 0.80
C PRO A 26 -17.90 -11.12 0.37
N TYR A 27 -17.26 -10.42 1.31
CA TYR A 27 -16.36 -9.31 1.01
C TYR A 27 -14.89 -9.73 0.91
N LEU A 28 -14.52 -10.89 1.46
CA LEU A 28 -13.14 -11.37 1.40
C LEU A 28 -12.68 -11.53 -0.05
N VAL A 29 -13.46 -12.23 -0.87
CA VAL A 29 -13.13 -12.44 -2.29
C VAL A 29 -13.25 -11.15 -3.09
N LYS A 30 -14.34 -10.40 -2.91
CA LYS A 30 -14.58 -9.15 -3.65
C LYS A 30 -13.46 -8.13 -3.41
N ASN A 31 -13.08 -7.92 -2.15
CA ASN A 31 -12.03 -6.98 -1.79
C ASN A 31 -10.66 -7.46 -2.24
N ALA A 32 -10.39 -8.78 -2.17
CA ALA A 32 -9.14 -9.34 -2.70
C ALA A 32 -9.00 -9.10 -4.21
N VAL A 33 -10.07 -9.34 -4.98
CA VAL A 33 -10.09 -9.08 -6.42
C VAL A 33 -9.89 -7.59 -6.71
N THR A 34 -10.59 -6.70 -5.99
CA THR A 34 -10.40 -5.25 -6.14
C THR A 34 -8.97 -4.82 -5.80
N GLY A 35 -8.41 -5.32 -4.69
CA GLY A 35 -7.04 -5.02 -4.28
C GLY A 35 -6.01 -5.51 -5.29
N LEU A 36 -6.16 -6.74 -5.80
CA LEU A 36 -5.29 -7.29 -6.85
C LEU A 36 -5.43 -6.51 -8.16
N GLY A 37 -6.64 -6.09 -8.53
CA GLY A 37 -6.87 -5.25 -9.70
C GLY A 37 -6.14 -3.90 -9.59
N LEU A 38 -6.24 -3.25 -8.44
CA LEU A 38 -5.51 -1.99 -8.19
C LEU A 38 -3.99 -2.19 -8.25
N LEU A 39 -3.47 -3.24 -7.60
CA LEU A 39 -2.04 -3.56 -7.65
C LEU A 39 -1.56 -3.86 -9.08
N ALA A 40 -2.35 -4.59 -9.87
CA ALA A 40 -2.03 -4.88 -11.26
C ALA A 40 -2.02 -3.61 -12.12
N VAL A 41 -2.98 -2.70 -11.94
CA VAL A 41 -3.03 -1.44 -12.69
C VAL A 41 -1.84 -0.56 -12.35
N VAL A 42 -1.57 -0.31 -11.07
CA VAL A 42 -0.44 0.53 -10.66
C VAL A 42 0.89 -0.11 -11.05
N GLY A 43 1.05 -1.42 -10.80
CA GLY A 43 2.25 -2.16 -11.16
C GLY A 43 2.51 -2.20 -12.65
N SER A 44 1.47 -2.35 -13.48
CA SER A 44 1.62 -2.35 -14.93
C SER A 44 2.01 -0.97 -15.47
N ILE A 45 1.44 0.11 -14.95
CA ILE A 45 1.85 1.48 -15.31
C ILE A 45 3.31 1.70 -14.94
N TYR A 46 3.70 1.38 -13.70
CA TYR A 46 5.08 1.53 -13.23
C TYR A 46 6.06 0.75 -14.11
N TRP A 47 5.77 -0.54 -14.32
CA TRP A 47 6.61 -1.40 -15.16
C TRP A 47 6.68 -0.90 -16.60
N TYR A 48 5.55 -0.50 -17.20
CA TYR A 48 5.53 0.08 -18.53
C TYR A 48 6.40 1.32 -18.61
N THR A 49 6.28 2.24 -17.64
CA THR A 49 7.07 3.48 -17.65
C THR A 49 8.57 3.24 -17.55
N LEU A 50 9.02 2.24 -16.78
CA LEU A 50 10.44 1.89 -16.71
C LEU A 50 11.01 1.39 -18.04
N ASN A 51 10.19 0.71 -18.85
CA ASN A 51 10.63 0.14 -20.13
C ASN A 51 10.43 1.11 -21.30
N ALA A 52 9.35 1.90 -21.25
CA ALA A 52 8.96 2.80 -22.33
C ALA A 52 9.70 4.14 -22.28
N VAL A 53 10.05 4.61 -21.08
CA VAL A 53 10.88 5.81 -20.92
C VAL A 53 12.34 5.36 -20.94
N GLY A 54 13.07 5.75 -21.99
CA GLY A 54 14.51 5.55 -22.06
C GLY A 54 15.16 6.22 -20.85
N GLN A 55 15.99 5.47 -20.13
CA GLN A 55 16.74 6.03 -19.00
C GLN A 55 17.74 7.05 -19.53
N ASP A 56 17.78 8.20 -18.88
CA ASP A 56 18.64 9.30 -19.29
C ASP A 56 20.09 9.01 -18.90
N ASN A 57 21.02 9.30 -19.80
CA ASN A 57 22.45 9.14 -19.55
C ASN A 57 23.00 10.49 -19.09
N PHE A 58 23.27 10.62 -17.79
CA PHE A 58 23.81 11.85 -17.19
C PHE A 58 25.30 12.10 -17.51
N GLU A 59 25.78 11.69 -18.68
CA GLU A 59 27.19 11.79 -19.08
C GLU A 59 27.63 13.24 -19.33
N ASP A 60 26.71 14.12 -19.69
CA ASP A 60 26.93 15.56 -19.87
C ASP A 60 26.85 16.36 -18.58
N VAL A 61 26.34 15.75 -17.50
CA VAL A 61 26.25 16.35 -16.17
C VAL A 61 27.60 16.23 -15.47
N LYS A 62 28.32 17.35 -15.45
CA LYS A 62 29.59 17.50 -14.72
C LYS A 62 29.32 17.44 -13.22
N VAL A 63 29.71 16.36 -12.54
CA VAL A 63 29.63 16.27 -11.09
C VAL A 63 30.84 16.99 -10.47
N PRO A 64 30.64 18.04 -9.66
CA PRO A 64 31.76 18.72 -8.99
C PRO A 64 32.41 17.81 -7.93
N ASP A 65 33.74 17.79 -7.86
CA ASP A 65 34.49 16.98 -6.89
C ASP A 65 34.22 17.36 -5.42
N ALA A 66 33.72 18.57 -5.19
CA ALA A 66 33.37 19.07 -3.87
C ALA A 66 31.96 19.67 -3.85
N PRO A 67 31.17 19.43 -2.78
CA PRO A 67 29.85 20.01 -2.64
C PRO A 67 29.91 21.54 -2.70
N ALA A 68 28.91 22.14 -3.34
CA ALA A 68 28.82 23.59 -3.50
C ALA A 68 28.88 24.30 -2.15
N LYS A 69 29.82 25.24 -2.01
CA LYS A 69 29.90 26.07 -0.81
C LYS A 69 28.66 26.97 -0.75
N PRO A 70 27.96 27.05 0.40
CA PRO A 70 26.77 27.89 0.52
C PRO A 70 27.15 29.33 0.18
N SER A 71 26.39 29.95 -0.74
CA SER A 71 26.62 31.33 -1.13
C SER A 71 26.37 32.23 0.08
N ALA A 72 27.41 32.92 0.55
CA ALA A 72 27.23 34.00 1.51
C ALA A 72 26.48 35.14 0.79
N SER A 73 25.17 35.23 1.04
CA SER A 73 24.35 36.35 0.58
C SER A 73 24.94 37.64 1.17
N LYS A 74 25.12 38.65 0.33
CA LYS A 74 25.60 39.98 0.71
C LYS A 74 24.43 40.90 0.98
#